data_AF-A0A3S4VJA3-F1
#
_entry.id   AF-A0A3S4VJA3-F1
#
_cell.length_a   1.000
_cell.length_b   1.000
_cell.length_c   1.000
_cell.angle_alpha   90.00
_cell.angle_beta   90.00
_cell.angle_gamma   90.00
#
_symmetry.space_group_name_H-M   'P 1'
#
loop_
_entity.id
_entity.type
_entity.pdbx_description
1 polymer ?
#
loop_
_entity_poly.entity_id
_entity_poly.type
_entity_poly.pdbx_seq_one_letter_code
_entity_poly.pdbx_strand_id
1 'polypeptide(L)'
;MSTNPEGITNPPIDDLLEKVDSKYRLVIFAAKRARQINAYYSQLGEGLLENVGPLVSVAPQEKPLSVALRELQDDLLQYTQIDPEAEAAERAAAEADPAFTFVDPFAELDANSPS
;
A
#
# COMPACT_ATOMS: atom_id res chain seq x y z
N MET A 1 29.51 -0.95 24.99
CA MET A 1 30.06 -0.93 23.61
C MET A 1 28.91 -0.56 22.70
N SER A 2 28.81 0.70 22.29
CA SER A 2 27.84 1.10 21.27
C SER A 2 28.41 0.66 19.93
N THR A 3 27.96 -0.50 19.45
CA THR A 3 28.27 -0.97 18.11
C THR A 3 27.53 -0.07 17.13
N ASN A 4 28.24 0.79 16.40
CA ASN A 4 27.63 1.51 15.29
C ASN A 4 27.19 0.45 14.26
N PRO A 5 25.90 0.36 13.94
CA PRO A 5 25.42 -0.60 12.96
C PRO A 5 25.97 -0.23 11.56
N GLU A 6 26.41 -1.23 10.80
CA GLU A 6 26.92 -1.06 9.44
C GLU A 6 26.19 -1.96 8.44
N GLY A 7 26.08 -1.48 7.20
CA GLY A 7 25.44 -2.21 6.12
C GLY A 7 23.98 -2.57 6.42
N ILE A 8 23.60 -3.83 6.27
CA ILE A 8 22.23 -4.33 6.45
C ILE A 8 21.70 -4.18 7.89
N THR A 9 22.60 -4.02 8.86
CA THR A 9 22.23 -3.85 10.27
C THR A 9 21.89 -2.40 10.63
N ASN A 10 22.11 -1.46 9.69
CA ASN A 10 21.77 -0.06 9.81
C ASN A 10 20.55 0.24 8.92
N PRO A 11 19.43 0.72 9.49
CA PRO A 11 19.20 1.04 10.90
C PRO A 11 19.03 -0.18 11.83
N PRO A 12 19.32 -0.05 13.15
CA PRO A 12 19.11 -1.11 14.12
C PRO A 12 17.67 -1.62 14.10
N ILE A 13 17.50 -2.93 14.17
CA ILE A 13 16.16 -3.52 14.17
C ILE A 13 15.33 -3.12 15.39
N ASP A 14 15.97 -2.90 16.54
CA ASP A 14 15.27 -2.53 17.77
C ASP A 14 14.60 -1.15 17.61
N ASP A 15 15.31 -0.16 17.07
CA ASP A 15 14.78 1.17 16.76
C ASP A 15 13.58 1.09 15.80
N LEU A 16 13.65 0.19 14.79
CA LEU A 16 12.56 -0.01 13.84
C LEU A 16 11.33 -0.63 14.49
N LEU A 17 11.52 -1.53 15.47
CA LEU A 17 10.43 -2.18 16.20
C LEU A 17 9.75 -1.25 17.20
N GLU A 18 10.36 -0.12 17.56
CA GLU A 18 9.66 0.93 18.30
C GLU A 18 8.64 1.69 17.43
N LYS A 19 8.81 1.67 16.10
CA LYS A 19 7.93 2.38 15.14
C LYS A 19 6.71 1.57 14.71
N VAL A 20 6.75 0.25 14.86
CA VAL A 20 5.69 -0.66 14.40
C VAL A 20 5.38 -1.71 15.46
N ASP A 21 4.12 -2.15 15.51
CA ASP A 21 3.63 -3.05 16.54
C ASP A 21 4.15 -4.50 16.45
N SER A 22 4.65 -4.92 15.30
CA SER A 22 5.03 -6.31 15.04
C SER A 22 6.08 -6.44 13.96
N LYS A 23 6.88 -7.51 14.05
CA LYS A 23 7.89 -7.87 13.03
C LYS A 23 7.26 -8.09 11.66
N TYR A 24 6.08 -8.69 11.60
CA TYR A 24 5.38 -8.92 10.34
C TYR A 24 4.95 -7.60 9.69
N ARG A 25 4.47 -6.64 10.49
CA ARG A 25 4.15 -5.30 9.98
C ARG A 25 5.37 -4.61 9.44
N LEU A 26 6.51 -4.65 10.16
CA LEU A 26 7.76 -4.06 9.69
C LEU A 26 8.10 -4.50 8.26
N VAL A 27 8.04 -5.81 8.02
CA VAL A 27 8.36 -6.41 6.72
C VAL A 27 7.40 -5.92 5.64
N ILE A 28 6.09 -5.97 5.90
CA ILE A 28 5.09 -5.55 4.92
C ILE A 28 5.21 -4.05 4.62
N PHE A 29 5.40 -3.24 5.65
CA PHE A 29 5.51 -1.79 5.54
C PHE A 29 6.73 -1.38 4.71
N ALA A 30 7.91 -1.87 5.08
CA ALA A 30 9.15 -1.60 4.36
C ALA A 30 9.07 -2.13 2.92
N ALA A 31 8.50 -3.31 2.69
CA ALA A 31 8.36 -3.88 1.36
C ALA A 31 7.41 -3.07 0.46
N LYS A 32 6.26 -2.62 0.98
CA LYS A 32 5.33 -1.77 0.24
C LYS A 32 5.97 -0.44 -0.13
N ARG A 33 6.62 0.21 0.83
CA ARG A 33 7.30 1.49 0.59
C ARG A 33 8.46 1.35 -0.41
N ALA A 34 9.25 0.29 -0.30
CA ALA A 34 10.33 0.01 -1.26
C ALA A 34 9.82 -0.15 -2.70
N ARG A 35 8.65 -0.80 -2.88
CA ARG A 35 8.00 -0.90 -4.21
C ARG A 35 7.57 0.47 -4.73
N GLN A 36 7.03 1.34 -3.87
CA GLN A 36 6.66 2.71 -4.24
C GLN A 36 7.87 3.52 -4.72
N ILE A 37 8.99 3.46 -3.98
CA ILE A 37 10.25 4.12 -4.37
C ILE A 37 10.77 3.57 -5.70
N ASN A 38 10.73 2.25 -5.89
CA ASN A 38 11.17 1.63 -7.14
C ASN A 38 10.29 2.05 -8.33
N ALA A 39 8.97 2.08 -8.14
CA ALA A 39 8.02 2.54 -9.15
C ALA A 39 8.25 4.01 -9.52
N TYR A 40 8.52 4.87 -8.52
CA TYR A 40 8.89 6.27 -8.76
C TYR A 40 10.09 6.40 -9.71
N TYR A 41 11.17 5.63 -9.47
CA TYR A 41 12.34 5.68 -10.35
C TYR A 41 12.07 5.15 -11.76
N SER A 42 11.18 4.15 -11.91
CA SER A 42 10.76 3.66 -13.24
C SER A 42 9.90 4.69 -13.98
N GLN A 43 9.01 5.40 -13.28
CA GLN A 43 8.07 6.37 -13.85
C GLN A 43 8.69 7.75 -14.10
N LEU A 44 9.82 8.08 -13.48
CA LEU A 44 10.46 9.40 -13.60
C LEU A 44 10.78 9.79 -15.06
N GLY A 45 11.04 8.81 -15.92
CA GLY A 45 11.27 9.03 -17.35
C GLY A 45 9.99 9.16 -18.19
N GLU A 46 8.85 8.72 -17.67
CA GLU A 46 7.56 8.64 -18.38
C GLU A 46 6.64 9.84 -18.07
N GLY A 47 7.02 10.70 -17.11
CA GLY A 47 6.29 11.93 -16.76
C GLY A 47 5.00 11.69 -15.95
N LEU A 48 4.72 10.45 -15.55
CA LEU A 48 3.58 10.06 -14.73
C LEU A 48 4.04 9.95 -13.28
N LEU A 49 3.93 11.03 -12.51
CA LEU A 49 4.36 11.06 -11.10
C LEU A 49 3.26 10.57 -10.15
N GLU A 50 2.81 9.33 -10.34
CA GLU A 50 1.81 8.71 -9.46
C GLU A 50 2.39 8.32 -8.10
N ASN A 51 3.66 7.94 -8.08
CA ASN A 51 4.35 7.48 -6.87
C ASN A 51 5.22 8.57 -6.25
N VAL A 52 5.29 8.57 -4.92
CA VAL A 52 6.14 9.50 -4.15
C VAL A 52 7.55 8.95 -4.06
N GLY A 53 8.53 9.76 -4.47
CA GLY A 53 9.95 9.43 -4.39
C GLY A 53 10.50 9.37 -2.96
N PRO A 54 11.82 9.17 -2.82
CA PRO A 54 12.47 9.11 -1.51
C PRO A 54 12.26 10.39 -0.69
N LEU A 55 12.00 10.24 0.60
CA LEU A 55 11.82 11.32 1.58
C LEU A 55 13.11 11.65 2.33
N VAL A 56 14.08 10.73 2.32
CA VAL A 56 15.42 10.91 2.89
C VAL A 56 16.46 11.07 1.77
N SER A 57 17.64 11.59 2.12
CA SER A 57 18.77 11.63 1.19
C SER A 57 19.23 10.20 0.85
N VAL A 58 19.27 9.89 -0.45
CA VAL A 58 19.62 8.56 -0.98
C VAL A 58 21.06 8.57 -1.49
N ALA A 59 21.86 7.59 -1.07
CA ALA A 59 23.21 7.41 -1.59
C ALA A 59 23.19 6.81 -3.02
N PRO A 60 24.24 7.02 -3.84
CA PRO A 60 24.33 6.38 -5.15
C PRO A 60 24.18 4.85 -5.03
N GLN A 61 23.33 4.26 -5.86
CA GLN A 61 23.08 2.81 -5.91
C GLN A 61 22.47 2.21 -4.62
N GLU A 62 21.98 3.04 -3.70
CA GLU A 62 21.27 2.54 -2.52
C GLU A 62 19.99 1.80 -2.93
N LYS A 63 19.73 0.66 -2.28
CA LYS A 63 18.57 -0.16 -2.61
C LYS A 63 17.29 0.47 -2.04
N PRO A 64 16.15 0.44 -2.75
CA PRO A 64 14.89 1.03 -2.27
C PRO A 64 14.45 0.55 -0.89
N LEU A 65 14.75 -0.70 -0.52
CA LEU A 65 14.46 -1.24 0.80
C LEU A 65 15.27 -0.56 1.91
N SER A 66 16.54 -0.25 1.67
CA SER A 66 17.41 0.48 2.61
C SER A 66 16.85 1.87 2.89
N VAL A 67 16.44 2.56 1.82
CA VAL A 67 15.81 3.88 1.89
C VAL A 67 14.52 3.81 2.71
N ALA A 68 13.65 2.84 2.43
CA ALA A 68 12.39 2.67 3.16
C ALA A 68 12.58 2.44 4.67
N LEU A 69 13.61 1.69 5.07
CA LEU A 69 13.91 1.45 6.50
C LEU A 69 14.40 2.72 7.20
N ARG A 70 15.20 3.55 6.51
CA ARG A 70 15.66 4.84 7.03
C ARG A 70 14.52 5.86 7.13
N GLU A 71 13.63 5.92 6.14
CA GLU A 71 12.43 6.77 6.21
C GLU A 71 11.51 6.38 7.38
N LEU A 72 11.39 5.08 7.68
CA LEU A 72 10.65 4.61 8.85
C LEU A 72 11.33 5.04 10.16
N GLN A 73 12.66 4.96 10.25
CA GLN A 73 13.41 5.40 11.42
C GLN A 73 13.21 6.90 11.70
N ASP A 74 13.21 7.72 10.66
CA ASP A 74 13.05 9.18 10.72
C ASP A 74 11.59 9.66 10.91
N ASP A 75 10.65 8.74 11.17
CA ASP A 75 9.22 9.01 11.36
C ASP A 75 8.56 9.76 10.18
N LEU A 76 9.06 9.56 8.96
CA LEU A 76 8.55 10.26 7.77
C LEU A 76 7.35 9.58 7.11
N LEU A 77 6.96 8.41 7.62
CA LEU A 77 5.94 7.56 7.02
C LEU A 77 4.84 7.24 8.03
N GLN A 78 3.61 7.13 7.53
CA GLN A 78 2.45 6.72 8.31
C GLN A 78 1.83 5.45 7.69
N TYR A 79 1.25 4.61 8.54
CA TYR A 79 0.44 3.48 8.11
C TYR A 79 -0.93 3.52 8.77
N THR A 80 -1.92 3.02 8.05
CA THR A 80 -3.23 2.71 8.59
C THR A 80 -3.37 1.20 8.68
N GLN A 81 -3.93 0.72 9.79
CA GLN A 81 -4.38 -0.67 9.87
C GLN A 81 -5.74 -0.74 9.18
N ILE A 82 -5.89 -1.74 8.30
CA ILE A 82 -7.17 -2.03 7.68
C ILE A 82 -7.89 -3.02 8.58
N ASP A 83 -9.09 -2.66 9.01
CA ASP A 83 -9.98 -3.58 9.70
C ASP A 83 -10.63 -4.50 8.65
N PRO A 84 -10.36 -5.81 8.67
CA PRO A 84 -10.89 -6.74 7.68
C PRO A 84 -12.42 -6.82 7.68
N GLU A 85 -13.08 -6.60 8.81
CA GLU A 85 -14.55 -6.62 8.89
C GLU A 85 -15.15 -5.37 8.22
N ALA A 86 -14.53 -4.20 8.44
CA ALA A 86 -14.92 -2.96 7.79
C ALA A 86 -14.71 -3.03 6.27
N GLU A 87 -13.57 -3.54 5.81
CA GLU A 87 -13.29 -3.69 4.37
C GLU A 87 -14.27 -4.69 3.71
N ALA A 88 -14.61 -5.79 4.40
CA ALA A 88 -15.58 -6.75 3.92
C ALA A 88 -17.00 -6.16 3.84
N ALA A 89 -17.39 -5.35 4.84
CA ALA A 89 -18.66 -4.64 4.84
C ALA A 89 -18.74 -3.59 3.72
N GLU A 90 -17.66 -2.84 3.49
CA GLU A 90 -17.56 -1.88 2.39
C GLU A 90 -17.64 -2.57 1.02
N ARG A 91 -16.95 -3.70 0.84
CA ARG A 91 -17.02 -4.48 -0.39
C ARG A 91 -18.43 -5.05 -0.63
N ALA A 92 -19.08 -5.56 0.42
CA ALA A 92 -20.47 -6.04 0.34
C ALA A 92 -21.46 -4.90 0.04
N ALA A 93 -21.24 -3.71 0.59
CA ALA A 93 -22.06 -2.53 0.30
C ALA A 93 -21.87 -2.03 -1.15
N ALA A 94 -20.64 -2.07 -1.69
CA ALA A 94 -20.36 -1.74 -3.08
C ALA A 94 -20.98 -2.75 -4.06
N GLU A 95 -21.02 -4.03 -3.68
CA GLU A 95 -21.66 -5.10 -4.45
C GLU A 95 -23.21 -5.02 -4.39
N ALA A 96 -23.75 -4.40 -3.33
CA ALA A 96 -25.18 -4.16 -3.14
C ALA A 96 -25.69 -2.86 -3.79
N ASP A 97 -24.88 -2.12 -4.55
CA ASP A 97 -25.31 -0.88 -5.22
C ASP A 97 -26.48 -1.17 -6.20
N PRO A 98 -27.71 -0.69 -5.90
CA PRO A 98 -28.88 -0.95 -6.74
C PRO A 98 -28.85 -0.18 -8.07
N ALA A 99 -27.82 0.62 -8.36
CA ALA A 99 -27.68 1.34 -9.63
C ALA A 99 -27.60 0.42 -10.87
N PHE A 100 -27.31 -0.88 -10.68
CA PHE A 100 -27.43 -1.92 -11.71
C PHE A 100 -28.52 -2.96 -11.37
N THR A 101 -29.70 -2.53 -10.93
CA THR A 101 -30.88 -3.39 -11.08
C THR A 101 -31.15 -3.59 -12.57
N PHE A 102 -30.88 -4.79 -13.09
CA PHE A 102 -31.34 -5.20 -14.42
C PHE A 102 -32.87 -5.20 -14.42
N VAL A 103 -33.45 -4.08 -14.82
CA VAL A 103 -34.87 -3.98 -15.14
C VAL A 103 -35.02 -4.69 -16.48
N ASP A 104 -35.51 -5.92 -16.48
CA ASP A 104 -35.78 -6.67 -17.70
C ASP A 104 -36.83 -5.91 -18.55
N PRO A 105 -36.44 -5.30 -19.68
CA PRO A 105 -37.34 -4.49 -20.47
C PRO A 105 -38.37 -5.32 -21.26
N PHE A 106 -38.28 -6.64 -21.23
CA PHE A 106 -39.18 -7.56 -21.95
C PHE A 106 -40.11 -8.36 -21.03
N ALA A 107 -40.04 -8.19 -19.71
CA ALA A 107 -40.89 -8.92 -18.75
C ALA A 107 -42.41 -8.72 -18.99
N GLU A 108 -42.82 -7.60 -19.60
CA GLU A 108 -44.23 -7.35 -19.93
C GLU A 108 -44.70 -7.97 -21.27
N LEU A 109 -43.78 -8.44 -22.13
CA LEU A 109 -44.16 -9.08 -23.40
C LEU A 109 -44.63 -10.53 -23.22
N ASP A 110 -44.10 -11.24 -22.21
CA ASP A 110 -44.46 -12.63 -21.93
C ASP A 110 -45.87 -12.77 -21.34
N ALA A 111 -46.35 -11.73 -20.65
CA ALA A 111 -47.67 -11.74 -20.01
C ALA A 111 -48.85 -11.57 -21.00
N ASN A 112 -48.59 -11.12 -22.23
CA ASN A 112 -49.65 -10.81 -23.21
C ASN A 112 -49.59 -11.69 -24.47
N SER A 113 -49.01 -12.90 -24.38
CA SER A 113 -49.05 -13.87 -25.46
C SER A 113 -50.44 -14.56 -25.51
N PRO A 114 -51.27 -14.34 -26.54
CA PRO A 114 -52.49 -15.11 -26.71
C PRO A 114 -52.14 -16.57 -27.02
N SER A 115 -52.84 -17.50 -26.38
CA SER A 115 -52.74 -18.95 -26.59
C SER A 115 -53.07 -19.37 -28.02
#